data_AF-A0A2R6D5K7-F1
#
_entry.id   AF-A0A2R6D5K7-F1
#
_cell.length_a   1.000
_cell.length_b   1.000
_cell.length_c   1.000
_cell.angle_alpha   90.00
_cell.angle_beta   90.00
_cell.angle_gamma   90.00
#
_symmetry.space_group_name_H-M   'P 1'
#
loop_
_entity.id
_entity.type
_entity.pdbx_description
1 polymer ?
#
loop_
_entity_poly.entity_id
_entity_poly.type
_entity_poly.pdbx_seq_one_letter_code
_entity_poly.pdbx_strand_id
1 'polypeptide(L)'
;MSARVLVLGAGAGGTMVANRLDRELGGLADIVVLDRTPTHRYQPAFYLSPFGHADLDHHTRDVREYLREDVTFCEATVTGIDPGERTVAVGDGAIDYDRLVVALGHELVAGPWEGEPHVYPFYRPAGARALRETLAGLTAPGERETQTAQATDGGTTTIGADPPLGGLSLRARRLLSGDARRSRRPRLRDRAEGALRRGVGRRVHRARC
;
A
#
# COMPACT_ATOMS: atom_id res chain seq x y z
N MET A 1 26.24 -0.99 21.59
CA MET A 1 25.08 -0.35 20.94
C MET A 1 24.37 -1.40 20.12
N SER A 2 23.04 -1.44 20.15
CA SER A 2 22.22 -2.22 19.21
C SER A 2 22.39 -1.62 17.81
N ALA A 3 22.43 -2.48 16.79
CA ALA A 3 22.49 -2.02 15.40
C ALA A 3 21.15 -1.40 15.00
N ARG A 4 21.14 -0.35 14.16
CA ARG A 4 19.92 0.31 13.70
C ARG A 4 19.48 -0.20 12.33
N VAL A 5 18.25 -0.70 12.26
CA VAL A 5 17.59 -1.03 10.99
C VAL A 5 16.51 0.02 10.69
N LEU A 6 16.72 0.77 9.61
CA LEU A 6 15.80 1.78 9.15
C LEU A 6 14.92 1.22 8.02
N VAL A 7 13.60 1.34 8.17
CA VAL A 7 12.61 0.88 7.18
C VAL A 7 11.91 2.10 6.61
N LEU A 8 12.01 2.31 5.29
CA LEU A 8 11.39 3.43 4.60
C LEU A 8 10.04 3.00 4.02
N GLY A 9 8.97 3.62 4.47
CA GLY A 9 7.58 3.31 4.11
C GLY A 9 6.92 2.41 5.14
N ALA A 10 5.76 2.82 5.62
CA ALA A 10 4.90 2.09 6.57
C ALA A 10 3.64 1.52 5.89
N GLY A 11 3.74 1.23 4.59
CA GLY A 11 2.78 0.41 3.85
C GLY A 11 2.87 -1.07 4.23
N ALA A 12 2.10 -1.94 3.55
CA ALA A 12 2.00 -3.35 3.89
C ALA A 12 3.36 -4.07 3.95
N GLY A 13 4.25 -3.79 2.99
CA GLY A 13 5.59 -4.38 2.97
C GLY A 13 6.46 -3.93 4.14
N GLY A 14 6.46 -2.62 4.44
CA GLY A 14 7.28 -2.05 5.50
C GLY A 14 6.89 -2.53 6.89
N THR A 15 5.60 -2.50 7.21
CA THR A 15 5.09 -2.97 8.51
C THR A 15 5.32 -4.47 8.70
N MET A 16 5.09 -5.28 7.66
CA MET A 16 5.37 -6.73 7.69
C MET A 16 6.85 -7.02 7.95
N VAL A 17 7.77 -6.31 7.27
CA VAL A 17 9.21 -6.50 7.45
C VAL A 17 9.65 -6.03 8.83
N ALA A 18 9.22 -4.86 9.29
CA ALA A 18 9.57 -4.33 10.60
C ALA A 18 9.16 -5.29 11.72
N ASN A 19 7.90 -5.76 11.71
CA ASN A 19 7.40 -6.72 12.69
C ASN A 19 8.10 -8.08 12.63
N ARG A 20 8.52 -8.51 11.43
CA ARG A 20 9.26 -9.74 11.28
C ARG A 20 10.66 -9.60 11.86
N LEU A 21 11.35 -8.51 11.55
CA LEU A 21 12.67 -8.22 12.07
C LEU A 21 12.66 -8.15 13.59
N ASP A 22 11.67 -7.49 14.18
CA ASP A 22 11.53 -7.38 15.63
C ASP A 22 11.43 -8.77 16.28
N ARG A 23 10.50 -9.60 15.80
CA ARG A 23 10.35 -10.98 16.31
C ARG A 23 11.60 -11.84 16.14
N GLU A 24 12.33 -11.70 15.03
CA GLU A 24 13.47 -12.57 14.72
C GLU A 24 14.77 -12.10 15.38
N LEU A 25 14.92 -10.79 15.58
CA LEU A 25 16.10 -10.19 16.20
C LEU A 25 15.97 -10.07 17.72
N GLY A 26 14.74 -9.99 18.27
CA GLY A 26 14.48 -10.05 19.71
C GLY A 26 15.32 -9.05 20.51
N GLY A 27 15.33 -7.78 20.10
CA GLY A 27 16.07 -6.70 20.76
C GLY A 27 17.56 -6.56 20.38
N LEU A 28 18.08 -7.39 19.46
CA LEU A 28 19.46 -7.25 18.96
C LEU A 28 19.67 -6.00 18.08
N ALA A 29 18.59 -5.37 17.63
CA ALA A 29 18.63 -4.21 16.76
C ALA A 29 17.47 -3.26 17.07
N ASP A 30 17.72 -1.96 16.93
CA ASP A 30 16.70 -0.92 17.01
C ASP A 30 16.02 -0.81 15.63
N ILE A 31 14.72 -1.04 15.56
CA ILE A 31 13.96 -0.99 14.30
C ILE A 31 13.15 0.30 14.28
N VAL A 32 13.40 1.11 13.25
CA VAL A 32 12.74 2.40 13.04
C VAL A 32 12.03 2.37 11.69
N VAL A 33 10.74 2.69 11.67
CA VAL A 33 9.93 2.82 10.46
C VAL A 33 9.66 4.30 10.20
N LEU A 34 10.03 4.79 9.02
CA LEU A 34 9.76 6.15 8.55
C LEU A 34 8.60 6.13 7.55
N ASP A 35 7.60 6.98 7.74
CA ASP A 35 6.63 7.31 6.69
C ASP A 35 6.17 8.76 6.84
N ARG A 36 5.76 9.36 5.72
CA ARG A 36 5.24 10.74 5.68
C ARG A 36 3.89 10.90 6.37
N THR A 37 3.18 9.81 6.65
CA THR A 37 1.89 9.82 7.33
C THR A 37 1.77 8.62 8.25
N PRO A 38 1.08 8.73 9.41
CA PRO A 38 0.73 7.58 10.22
C PRO A 38 -0.43 6.77 9.62
N THR A 39 -1.00 7.21 8.50
CA THR A 39 -2.19 6.61 7.92
C THR A 39 -1.84 5.36 7.10
N HIS A 40 -2.17 4.18 7.62
CA HIS A 40 -2.07 2.94 6.88
C HIS A 40 -3.39 2.61 6.19
N ARG A 41 -3.35 2.53 4.84
CA ARG A 41 -4.50 2.17 4.02
C ARG A 41 -4.36 0.75 3.49
N TYR A 42 -5.38 -0.07 3.70
CA TYR A 42 -5.45 -1.39 3.09
C TYR A 42 -5.79 -1.26 1.61
N GLN A 43 -4.77 -1.03 0.78
CA GLN A 43 -4.88 -0.80 -0.66
C GLN A 43 -5.72 -1.84 -1.42
N PRO A 44 -5.75 -3.14 -1.04
CA PRO A 44 -6.65 -4.11 -1.68
C PRO A 44 -8.14 -3.76 -1.53
N ALA A 45 -8.55 -2.91 -0.59
CA ALA A 45 -9.94 -2.44 -0.53
C ALA A 45 -10.30 -1.50 -1.70
N PHE A 46 -9.31 -0.88 -2.35
CA PHE A 46 -9.59 0.19 -3.30
C PHE A 46 -10.24 -0.30 -4.59
N TYR A 47 -9.99 -1.55 -5.02
CA TYR A 47 -10.68 -2.13 -6.17
C TYR A 47 -12.12 -2.56 -5.84
N LEU A 48 -12.42 -2.83 -4.58
CA LEU A 48 -13.75 -3.24 -4.12
C LEU A 48 -14.68 -2.06 -3.87
N SER A 49 -14.11 -0.92 -3.47
CA SER A 49 -14.87 0.25 -3.08
C SER A 49 -15.75 0.85 -4.19
N PRO A 50 -15.29 0.97 -5.45
CA PRO A 50 -16.12 1.47 -6.55
C PRO A 50 -17.42 0.69 -6.76
N PHE A 51 -17.42 -0.59 -6.42
CA PHE A 51 -18.56 -1.49 -6.60
C PHE A 51 -19.40 -1.65 -5.33
N GLY A 52 -19.14 -0.86 -4.29
CA GLY A 52 -19.88 -0.90 -3.02
C GLY A 52 -19.57 -2.10 -2.13
N HIS A 53 -18.50 -2.85 -2.41
CA HIS A 53 -18.10 -4.01 -1.61
C HIS A 53 -17.18 -3.67 -0.42
N ALA A 54 -16.66 -2.44 -0.38
CA ALA A 54 -15.78 -1.99 0.69
C ALA A 54 -15.91 -0.47 0.92
N ASP A 55 -15.80 -0.06 2.17
CA ASP A 55 -15.69 1.34 2.55
C ASP A 55 -14.22 1.68 2.83
N LEU A 56 -13.68 2.65 2.08
CA LEU A 56 -12.29 3.09 2.21
C LEU A 56 -11.97 3.61 3.63
N ASP A 57 -12.95 4.21 4.28
CA ASP A 57 -12.76 4.82 5.60
C ASP A 57 -12.63 3.72 6.68
N HIS A 58 -13.37 2.61 6.53
CA HIS A 58 -13.20 1.41 7.37
C HIS A 58 -11.89 0.64 7.12
N HIS A 59 -11.19 0.93 6.03
CA HIS A 59 -9.93 0.30 5.64
C HIS A 59 -8.71 1.20 5.84
N THR A 60 -8.86 2.23 6.67
CA THR A 60 -7.82 3.18 7.04
C THR A 60 -7.60 3.11 8.56
N ARG A 61 -6.35 2.97 9.01
CA ARG A 61 -5.99 2.93 10.44
C ARG A 61 -4.67 3.64 10.72
N ASP A 62 -4.41 3.94 12.00
CA ASP A 62 -3.08 4.37 12.42
C ASP A 62 -2.09 3.20 12.27
N VAL A 63 -0.94 3.46 11.66
CA VAL A 63 0.07 2.45 11.39
C VAL A 63 0.69 1.87 12.66
N ARG A 64 0.68 2.64 13.75
CA ARG A 64 1.17 2.20 15.06
C ARG A 64 0.36 1.02 15.59
N GLU A 65 -0.92 0.88 15.22
CA GLU A 65 -1.73 -0.29 15.55
C GLU A 65 -1.24 -1.59 14.89
N TYR A 66 -0.52 -1.47 13.76
CA TYR A 66 0.04 -2.61 13.05
C TYR A 66 1.48 -2.91 13.44
N LEU A 67 2.13 -2.06 14.22
CA LEU A 67 3.52 -2.24 14.61
C LEU A 67 3.61 -2.96 15.96
N ARG A 68 4.65 -3.76 16.13
CA ARG A 68 4.99 -4.32 17.44
C ARG A 68 5.50 -3.23 18.38
N GLU A 69 5.33 -3.45 19.67
CA GLU A 69 5.66 -2.47 20.74
C GLU A 69 7.09 -1.95 20.66
N ASP A 70 8.06 -2.82 20.34
CA ASP A 70 9.48 -2.47 20.26
C ASP A 70 9.88 -1.80 18.93
N VAL A 71 8.95 -1.64 17.98
CA VAL A 71 9.19 -0.96 16.71
C VAL A 71 8.86 0.53 16.85
N THR A 72 9.85 1.38 16.60
CA THR A 72 9.64 2.84 16.63
C THR A 72 9.07 3.31 15.30
N PHE A 73 7.91 3.98 15.33
CA PHE A 73 7.39 4.73 14.19
C PHE A 73 7.81 6.19 14.25
N CYS A 74 8.19 6.74 13.11
CA CYS A 74 8.65 8.11 12.96
C CYS A 74 7.97 8.74 11.77
N GLU A 75 7.16 9.77 12.03
CA GLU A 75 6.47 10.51 10.97
C GLU A 75 7.45 11.50 10.32
N ALA A 76 7.96 11.14 9.15
CA ALA A 76 8.94 11.93 8.42
C ALA A 76 8.87 11.65 6.92
N THR A 77 9.06 12.70 6.11
CA THR A 77 9.17 12.57 4.66
C THR A 77 10.62 12.36 4.27
N VAL A 78 10.90 11.23 3.62
CA VAL A 78 12.21 10.92 3.06
C VAL A 78 12.41 11.72 1.77
N THR A 79 13.51 12.47 1.69
CA THR A 79 13.86 13.30 0.52
C THR A 79 15.08 12.78 -0.24
N GLY A 80 15.89 11.93 0.39
CA GLY A 80 17.09 11.36 -0.23
C GLY A 80 17.67 10.21 0.56
N ILE A 81 18.47 9.39 -0.11
CA ILE A 81 19.21 8.28 0.49
C ILE A 81 20.66 8.42 0.03
N ASP A 82 21.59 8.45 0.98
CA ASP A 82 23.03 8.36 0.72
C ASP A 82 23.55 7.00 1.21
N PRO A 83 23.77 6.03 0.31
CA PRO A 83 24.33 4.73 0.67
C PRO A 83 25.81 4.78 1.06
N GLY A 84 26.55 5.80 0.62
CA GLY A 84 27.98 5.98 0.92
C GLY A 84 28.18 6.36 2.37
N GLU A 85 27.41 7.36 2.84
CA GLU A 85 27.42 7.79 4.24
C GLU A 85 26.48 6.99 5.15
N ARG A 86 25.61 6.17 4.55
CA ARG A 86 24.56 5.39 5.23
C ARG A 86 23.58 6.27 5.99
N THR A 87 23.10 7.30 5.31
CA THR A 87 22.15 8.26 5.84
C THR A 87 20.91 8.35 4.96
N VAL A 88 19.79 8.73 5.57
CA VAL A 88 18.55 9.06 4.87
C VAL A 88 18.17 10.49 5.23
N ALA A 89 18.04 11.35 4.23
CA ALA A 89 17.64 12.73 4.40
C ALA A 89 16.14 12.81 4.69
N VAL A 90 15.79 13.58 5.72
CA VAL A 90 14.42 13.81 6.20
C VAL A 90 14.27 15.28 6.61
N GLY A 91 13.41 16.03 5.92
CA GLY A 91 13.33 17.49 6.09
C GLY A 91 14.70 18.14 5.91
N ASP A 92 15.12 18.95 6.89
CA ASP A 92 16.44 19.61 6.93
C ASP A 92 17.54 18.77 7.60
N GLY A 93 17.21 17.53 8.00
CA GLY A 93 18.11 16.64 8.74
C GLY A 93 18.39 15.32 8.02
N ALA A 94 19.12 14.44 8.71
CA ALA A 94 19.39 13.09 8.23
C ALA A 94 19.39 12.06 9.38
N ILE A 95 19.03 10.82 9.05
CA ILE A 95 19.01 9.68 9.97
C ILE A 95 20.04 8.63 9.51
N ASP A 96 20.99 8.31 10.38
CA ASP A 96 21.96 7.24 10.17
C ASP A 96 21.32 5.86 10.27
N TYR A 97 21.84 4.88 9.52
CA TYR A 97 21.43 3.48 9.62
C TYR A 97 22.61 2.50 9.49
N ASP A 98 22.49 1.31 10.09
CA ASP A 98 23.38 0.18 9.81
C ASP A 98 22.83 -0.68 8.68
N ARG A 99 21.51 -0.81 8.60
CA ARG A 99 20.79 -1.50 7.53
C ARG A 99 19.57 -0.70 7.11
N LEU A 100 19.30 -0.70 5.81
CA LEU A 100 18.18 0.00 5.20
C LEU A 100 17.25 -1.01 4.52
N VAL A 101 15.95 -0.85 4.73
CA VAL A 101 14.90 -1.52 3.99
C VAL A 101 14.13 -0.45 3.24
N VAL A 102 14.04 -0.55 1.92
CA VAL A 102 13.26 0.36 1.08
C VAL A 102 11.91 -0.30 0.75
N ALA A 103 10.83 0.27 1.29
CA ALA A 103 9.45 -0.21 1.14
C ALA A 103 8.47 0.96 0.85
N LEU A 104 8.93 1.97 0.10
CA LEU A 104 8.20 3.21 -0.20
C LEU A 104 6.98 3.04 -1.11
N GLY A 105 6.74 1.83 -1.63
CA GLY A 105 5.63 1.55 -2.53
C GLY A 105 5.90 2.03 -3.95
N HIS A 106 4.85 2.52 -4.61
CA HIS A 106 4.89 2.99 -5.99
C HIS A 106 4.11 4.29 -6.12
N GLU A 107 4.46 5.05 -7.14
CA GLU A 107 3.70 6.21 -7.60
C GLU A 107 3.16 5.92 -8.99
N LEU A 108 1.96 6.42 -9.25
CA LEU A 108 1.38 6.37 -10.58
C LEU A 108 2.16 7.36 -11.47
N VAL A 109 2.72 6.85 -12.56
CA VAL A 109 3.41 7.68 -13.56
C VAL A 109 2.37 8.23 -14.51
N ALA A 110 2.40 9.55 -14.74
CA ALA A 110 1.70 10.25 -15.80
C ALA A 110 1.81 9.49 -17.13
N GLY A 111 0.69 9.24 -17.80
CA GLY A 111 0.64 8.53 -19.07
C GLY A 111 -0.29 9.21 -20.07
N PRO A 112 -0.49 8.62 -21.27
CA PRO A 112 -1.36 9.18 -22.31
C PRO A 112 -2.81 9.41 -21.89
N TRP A 113 -3.22 8.84 -20.76
CA TRP A 113 -4.54 8.91 -20.15
C TRP A 113 -4.66 10.02 -19.09
N GLU A 114 -3.58 10.72 -18.76
CA GLU A 114 -3.63 11.79 -17.76
C GLU A 114 -4.46 12.97 -18.29
N GLY A 115 -5.43 13.41 -17.48
CA GLY A 115 -6.40 14.43 -17.89
C GLY A 115 -7.63 13.89 -18.62
N GLU A 116 -7.67 12.61 -18.97
CA GLU A 116 -8.87 12.00 -19.57
C GLU A 116 -10.03 11.94 -18.55
N PRO A 117 -11.19 12.54 -18.86
CA PRO A 117 -12.28 12.75 -17.89
C PRO A 117 -12.93 11.46 -17.38
N HIS A 118 -12.70 10.33 -18.05
CA HIS A 118 -13.30 9.03 -17.73
C HIS A 118 -12.26 7.98 -17.31
N VAL A 119 -11.03 8.41 -17.00
CA VAL A 119 -10.01 7.53 -16.45
C VAL A 119 -9.93 7.74 -14.94
N TYR A 120 -10.20 6.67 -14.20
CA TYR A 120 -10.21 6.70 -12.74
C TYR A 120 -9.14 5.75 -12.18
N PRO A 121 -7.95 6.26 -11.78
CA PRO A 121 -6.90 5.43 -11.19
C PRO A 121 -7.31 4.94 -9.79
N PHE A 122 -8.08 3.86 -9.74
CA PHE A 122 -8.65 3.29 -8.52
C PHE A 122 -7.60 2.71 -7.56
N TYR A 123 -6.31 2.71 -7.91
CA TYR A 123 -5.21 2.40 -6.98
C TYR A 123 -4.90 3.53 -5.98
N ARG A 124 -5.62 4.66 -6.06
CA ARG A 124 -5.63 5.71 -5.02
C ARG A 124 -7.04 5.93 -4.48
N PRO A 125 -7.19 6.36 -3.21
CA PRO A 125 -8.50 6.60 -2.60
C PRO A 125 -9.38 7.56 -3.41
N ALA A 126 -8.79 8.65 -3.92
CA ALA A 126 -9.51 9.64 -4.72
C ALA A 126 -10.05 9.05 -6.04
N GLY A 127 -9.23 8.28 -6.76
CA GLY A 127 -9.66 7.63 -8.00
C GLY A 127 -10.72 6.57 -7.77
N ALA A 128 -10.60 5.78 -6.68
CA ALA A 128 -11.61 4.80 -6.31
C ALA A 128 -12.96 5.46 -5.95
N ARG A 129 -12.94 6.59 -5.23
CA ARG A 129 -14.15 7.36 -4.89
C ARG A 129 -14.79 7.99 -6.14
N ALA A 130 -14.00 8.60 -7.02
CA ALA A 130 -14.50 9.18 -8.26
C ALA A 130 -15.13 8.13 -9.20
N LEU A 131 -14.52 6.94 -9.29
CA LEU A 131 -15.11 5.82 -10.02
C LEU A 131 -16.45 5.38 -9.42
N ARG A 132 -16.54 5.27 -8.08
CA ARG A 132 -17.77 4.94 -7.37
C ARG A 132 -18.90 5.92 -7.69
N GLU A 133 -18.62 7.22 -7.60
CA GLU A 133 -19.58 8.29 -7.86
C GLU A 133 -20.09 8.26 -9.30
N THR A 134 -19.19 8.03 -10.26
CA THR A 134 -19.53 7.89 -11.67
C THR A 134 -20.42 6.68 -11.92
N LEU A 135 -20.07 5.51 -11.37
CA LEU A 135 -20.88 4.29 -11.49
C LEU A 135 -22.26 4.43 -10.84
N ALA A 136 -22.34 5.12 -9.70
CA ALA A 136 -23.62 5.41 -9.06
C ALA A 136 -24.52 6.30 -9.94
N GLY A 137 -23.95 7.30 -10.61
CA GLY A 137 -24.69 8.16 -11.55
C GLY A 137 -25.22 7.40 -12.77
N LEU A 138 -24.48 6.41 -13.28
CA LEU A 138 -24.90 5.58 -14.42
C LEU A 138 -26.01 4.57 -14.07
N THR A 139 -26.06 4.14 -12.81
CA THR A 139 -27.00 3.12 -12.33
C THR A 139 -28.23 3.70 -11.65
N ALA A 140 -28.22 5.00 -11.34
CA ALA A 140 -29.37 5.70 -10.78
C ALA A 140 -30.56 5.62 -11.75
N PRO A 141 -31.78 5.31 -11.27
CA PRO A 141 -32.98 5.37 -12.10
C PRO A 141 -33.31 6.84 -12.40
N GLY A 142 -32.69 7.39 -13.44
CA GLY A 142 -33.00 8.67 -14.07
C GLY A 142 -33.55 8.47 -15.48
N GLU A 143 -34.24 9.48 -16.00
CA GLU A 143 -34.75 9.50 -17.38
C GLU A 143 -33.60 9.23 -18.35
N ARG A 144 -33.58 8.02 -18.92
CA ARG A 144 -32.65 7.69 -19.98
C ARG A 144 -33.13 8.44 -21.20
N GLU A 145 -32.44 9.51 -21.57
CA GLU A 145 -32.62 10.09 -22.89
C GLU A 145 -32.25 9.00 -23.90
N THR A 146 -33.29 8.40 -24.48
CA THR A 146 -33.14 7.33 -25.46
C THR A 146 -32.61 8.00 -26.72
N GLN A 147 -31.29 8.00 -26.88
CA GLN A 147 -30.69 8.55 -28.07
C GLN A 147 -31.02 7.63 -29.24
N THR A 148 -32.06 8.02 -29.97
CA THR A 148 -32.52 7.30 -31.15
C THR A 148 -31.60 7.72 -32.29
N ALA A 149 -30.57 6.93 -32.58
CA ALA A 149 -29.81 7.13 -33.80
C ALA A 149 -30.65 6.62 -34.97
N GLN A 150 -30.99 7.49 -35.92
CA GLN A 150 -31.58 7.05 -37.18
C GLN A 150 -30.49 6.37 -37.99
N ALA A 151 -30.67 5.09 -38.31
CA ALA A 151 -29.79 4.41 -39.24
C ALA A 151 -29.96 5.04 -40.63
N THR A 152 -28.85 5.17 -41.37
CA THR A 152 -28.78 5.91 -42.64
C THR A 152 -29.64 5.30 -43.76
N ASP A 153 -30.17 4.10 -43.53
CA ASP A 153 -31.04 3.30 -44.37
C ASP A 153 -32.53 3.34 -43.96
N GLY A 154 -32.90 4.20 -42.99
CA GLY A 154 -34.28 4.38 -42.55
C GLY A 154 -34.74 3.39 -41.47
N GLY A 155 -33.83 2.56 -40.93
CA GLY A 155 -34.10 1.71 -39.77
C GLY A 155 -33.99 2.47 -38.44
N THR A 156 -34.92 2.24 -37.52
CA THR A 156 -34.81 2.71 -36.13
C THR A 156 -34.22 1.58 -35.28
N THR A 157 -32.99 1.74 -34.81
CA THR A 157 -32.39 0.82 -33.82
C THR A 157 -32.43 1.46 -32.44
N THR A 158 -33.25 0.92 -31.55
CA THR A 158 -33.28 1.34 -30.15
C THR A 158 -32.20 0.60 -29.37
N ILE A 159 -31.14 1.29 -28.94
CA ILE A 159 -30.16 0.73 -28.01
C ILE A 159 -30.61 1.05 -26.58
N GLY A 160 -31.19 0.07 -25.89
CA GLY A 160 -31.54 0.22 -24.47
C GLY A 160 -32.33 -0.95 -23.91
N ALA A 161 -31.64 -1.87 -23.23
CA ALA A 161 -32.08 -2.55 -22.00
C ALA A 161 -31.03 -3.60 -21.62
N ASP A 162 -30.10 -3.26 -20.73
CA ASP A 162 -29.43 -4.30 -19.95
C ASP A 162 -30.41 -4.83 -18.90
N PRO A 163 -30.57 -6.15 -18.74
CA PRO A 163 -31.37 -6.70 -17.65
C PRO A 163 -30.72 -6.35 -16.30
N PRO A 164 -31.51 -6.22 -15.22
CA PRO A 164 -30.97 -5.95 -13.89
C PRO A 164 -30.02 -7.08 -13.49
N LEU A 165 -28.82 -6.72 -13.01
CA LEU A 165 -27.74 -7.62 -12.55
C LEU A 165 -28.09 -8.39 -11.25
N GLY A 166 -29.33 -8.86 -11.09
CA GLY A 166 -29.83 -9.59 -9.92
C GLY A 166 -29.47 -11.09 -9.88
N GLY A 167 -28.60 -11.59 -10.77
CA GLY A 167 -28.44 -13.03 -11.03
C GLY A 167 -27.09 -13.66 -10.71
N LEU A 168 -26.07 -12.91 -10.27
CA LEU A 168 -24.74 -13.49 -9.99
C LEU A 168 -24.64 -13.99 -8.54
N SER A 169 -25.28 -15.13 -8.27
CA SER A 169 -24.99 -15.92 -7.08
C SER A 169 -23.59 -16.54 -7.19
N LEU A 170 -22.60 -15.90 -6.56
CA LEU A 170 -21.24 -16.40 -6.43
C LEU A 170 -21.22 -17.71 -5.63
N ARG A 171 -21.25 -18.87 -6.31
CA ARG A 171 -20.71 -20.12 -5.77
C ARG A 171 -19.19 -20.14 -5.97
N ALA A 172 -18.47 -19.37 -5.16
CA ALA A 172 -17.02 -19.53 -4.99
C ALA A 172 -16.77 -20.42 -3.77
N ARG A 173 -16.98 -21.73 -3.92
CA ARG A 173 -16.50 -22.73 -2.96
C ARG A 173 -15.33 -23.49 -3.59
N ARG A 174 -14.25 -23.56 -2.81
CA ARG A 174 -13.13 -24.52 -2.91
C ARG A 174 -12.07 -24.15 -3.96
N LEU A 175 -11.02 -23.48 -3.51
CA LEU A 175 -9.65 -23.60 -4.06
C LEU A 175 -8.62 -22.89 -3.16
N LEU A 176 -8.53 -23.26 -1.87
CA LEU A 176 -7.34 -22.96 -1.05
C LEU A 176 -7.11 -24.07 -0.02
N SER A 177 -6.69 -25.23 -0.50
CA SER A 177 -5.96 -26.20 0.31
C SER A 177 -4.61 -26.43 -0.36
N GLY A 178 -3.76 -25.40 -0.27
CA GLY A 178 -2.36 -25.46 -0.64
C GLY A 178 -1.55 -25.66 0.63
N ASP A 179 -1.04 -26.87 0.83
CA ASP A 179 -0.12 -27.22 1.91
C ASP A 179 1.20 -26.44 1.72
N ALA A 180 1.35 -25.36 2.48
CA ALA A 180 2.59 -24.61 2.55
C ALA A 180 3.62 -25.42 3.37
N ARG A 181 4.36 -26.31 2.70
CA ARG A 181 5.54 -26.96 3.26
C ARG A 181 6.54 -25.88 3.71
N ARG A 182 6.62 -25.64 5.02
CA ARG A 182 7.65 -24.80 5.65
C ARG A 182 9.02 -25.42 5.38
N SER A 183 9.77 -24.89 4.41
CA SER A 183 11.20 -25.16 4.34
C SER A 183 11.86 -24.60 5.60
N ARG A 184 12.49 -25.44 6.41
CA ARG A 184 13.30 -25.03 7.55
C ARG A 184 14.55 -24.32 7.03
N ARG A 185 14.44 -23.01 6.76
CA ARG A 185 15.61 -22.14 6.58
C ARG A 185 16.27 -21.90 7.95
N PRO A 186 17.60 -21.80 8.02
CA PRO A 186 18.31 -21.48 9.27
C PRO A 186 17.76 -20.18 9.88
N ARG A 187 17.72 -20.11 11.22
CA ARG A 187 17.10 -18.98 11.94
C ARG A 187 17.82 -17.68 11.55
N LEU A 188 17.04 -16.66 11.20
CA LEU A 188 17.58 -15.36 10.75
C LEU A 188 18.53 -14.75 11.79
N ARG A 189 18.25 -15.01 13.07
CA ARG A 189 19.07 -14.64 14.23
C ARG A 189 20.53 -15.06 14.11
N ASP A 190 20.80 -16.32 13.77
CA ASP A 190 22.16 -16.88 13.72
C ASP A 190 23.01 -16.20 12.62
N ARG A 191 22.37 -15.78 11.52
CA ARG A 191 23.03 -15.01 10.44
C ARG A 191 23.14 -13.52 10.77
N ALA A 192 22.14 -12.97 11.47
CA ALA A 192 22.09 -11.57 11.84
C ALA A 192 23.20 -11.22 12.85
N GLU A 193 23.47 -12.08 13.83
CA GLU A 193 24.53 -11.84 14.81
C GLU A 193 25.91 -11.62 14.16
N GLY A 194 26.24 -12.35 13.09
CA GLY A 194 27.50 -12.17 12.35
C GLY A 194 27.52 -10.97 11.40
N ALA A 195 26.35 -10.47 10.97
CA ALA A 195 26.22 -9.33 10.07
C ALA A 195 26.14 -7.99 10.83
N LEU A 196 25.44 -7.97 11.97
CA LEU A 196 25.29 -6.79 12.83
C LEU A 196 26.63 -6.43 13.51
N ARG A 197 27.46 -7.42 13.86
CA ARG A 197 28.80 -7.20 14.46
C ARG A 197 29.82 -6.50 13.54
N ARG A 198 29.66 -6.56 12.22
CA ARG A 198 30.64 -5.97 11.25
C ARG A 198 30.40 -4.49 10.94
N GLY A 199 29.34 -3.88 11.47
CA GLY A 199 28.98 -2.48 11.21
C GLY A 199 29.22 -1.49 12.35
N VAL A 200 29.56 -1.97 13.55
CA VAL A 200 29.58 -1.16 14.77
C VAL A 200 30.84 -0.30 14.82
N GLY A 201 30.78 0.93 14.28
CA GLY A 201 31.93 1.85 14.29
C GLY A 201 31.64 3.34 14.11
N ARG A 202 30.38 3.77 13.88
CA ARG A 202 30.04 5.20 13.71
C ARG A 202 29.22 5.71 14.89
N ARG A 203 29.49 6.95 15.32
CA ARG A 203 28.67 7.64 16.33
C ARG A 203 27.31 7.91 15.69
N VAL A 204 26.32 7.10 16.05
CA VAL A 204 24.93 7.32 15.64
C VAL A 204 24.44 8.56 16.39
N HIS A 205 24.24 9.68 15.70
CA HIS A 205 23.48 10.75 16.29
C HIS A 205 22.04 10.24 16.43
N ARG A 206 21.52 10.23 17.67
CA ARG A 206 20.08 10.10 17.89
C ARG A 206 19.43 11.37 17.35
N ALA A 207 19.21 11.43 16.03
CA ALA A 207 18.07 12.17 15.53
C ALA A 207 16.86 11.56 16.25
N ARG A 208 16.36 12.31 17.22
CA ARG A 208 15.05 12.05 17.78
C ARG A 208 14.08 12.26 16.63
N CYS A 209 13.26 11.26 16.35
CA CYS A 209 11.86 11.57 16.11
C CYS A 209 11.43 12.41 17.33
#